data_AF-A0A958FDQ9-F1
#
_entry.id   AF-A0A958FDQ9-F1
#
_cell.length_a   1.000
_cell.length_b   1.000
_cell.length_c   1.000
_cell.angle_alpha   90.00
_cell.angle_beta   90.00
_cell.angle_gamma   90.00
#
_symmetry.space_group_name_H-M   'P 1'
#
loop_
_entity.id
_entity.type
_entity.pdbx_description
1 polymer ?
#
loop_
_entity_poly.entity_id
_entity_poly.type
_entity_poly.pdbx_seq_one_letter_code
_entity_poly.pdbx_strand_id
1 'polypeptide(L)'
;LAAIGYEPAINLDTLETREETASHRALYLRIGVAGFSFGNIMLLSFPEYLSIGDDLLASFRSFFGILNILLALPVLLYSASEYLLSAWRGLRHRTVNIDVPLSLGIL
;
A
#
# COMPACT_ATOMS: atom_id res chain seq x y z
N LEU A 1 -32.73 6.43 34.22
CA LEU A 1 -32.21 5.08 33.90
C LEU A 1 -31.04 4.62 34.80
N ALA A 2 -30.38 5.48 35.59
CA ALA A 2 -29.32 5.06 36.53
C ALA A 2 -29.83 4.59 37.92
N ALA A 3 -31.13 4.30 38.06
CA ALA A 3 -31.78 4.04 39.35
C ALA A 3 -31.86 2.55 39.74
N ILE A 4 -31.35 1.64 38.89
CA ILE A 4 -31.48 0.18 39.06
C ILE A 4 -30.15 -0.54 39.33
N GLY A 5 -29.10 0.19 39.71
CA GLY A 5 -27.87 -0.40 40.24
C GLY A 5 -27.01 -1.21 39.27
N TYR A 6 -27.36 -1.27 37.98
CA TYR A 6 -26.50 -1.85 36.97
C TYR A 6 -25.52 -0.80 36.45
N GLU A 7 -24.25 -0.97 36.79
CA GLU A 7 -23.16 -0.23 36.17
C GLU A 7 -23.13 -0.60 34.67
N PRO A 8 -23.11 0.38 33.74
CA PRO A 8 -23.03 0.08 32.33
C PRO A 8 -21.74 -0.69 32.05
N ALA A 9 -21.88 -1.96 31.68
CA ALA A 9 -20.76 -2.80 31.28
C ALA A 9 -20.18 -2.27 29.97
N ILE A 10 -19.14 -1.44 30.06
CA ILE A 10 -18.34 -1.02 28.90
C ILE A 10 -17.49 -2.23 28.52
N ASN A 11 -18.00 -3.07 27.63
CA ASN A 11 -17.28 -4.23 27.11
C ASN A 11 -16.22 -3.76 26.11
N LEU A 12 -15.01 -3.44 26.59
CA LEU A 12 -13.86 -3.07 25.75
C LEU A 12 -13.56 -4.14 24.68
N ASP A 13 -13.74 -5.42 25.00
CA ASP A 13 -13.56 -6.53 24.04
C ASP A 13 -14.37 -6.36 22.74
N THR A 14 -15.58 -5.82 22.84
CA THR A 14 -16.44 -5.62 21.65
C THR A 14 -15.98 -4.45 20.79
N LEU A 15 -15.27 -3.47 21.37
CA LEU A 15 -14.66 -2.36 20.65
C LEU A 15 -13.35 -2.80 19.99
N GLU A 16 -12.49 -3.51 20.73
CA GLU A 16 -11.22 -4.03 20.23
C GLU A 16 -11.42 -5.00 19.06
N THR A 17 -12.35 -5.94 19.17
CA THR A 17 -12.68 -6.88 18.08
C THR A 17 -13.14 -6.16 16.79
N ARG A 18 -13.84 -5.03 16.94
CA ARG A 18 -14.32 -4.24 15.80
C ARG A 18 -13.21 -3.44 15.12
N GLU A 19 -12.25 -2.93 15.88
CA GLU A 19 -11.07 -2.24 15.34
C GLU A 19 -10.11 -3.21 14.64
N GLU A 20 -9.86 -4.39 15.22
CA GLU A 20 -9.00 -5.42 14.63
C GLU A 20 -9.54 -5.87 13.27
N THR A 21 -10.82 -6.22 13.19
CA THR A 21 -11.44 -6.69 11.93
C THR A 21 -11.43 -5.63 10.82
N ALA A 22 -11.59 -4.35 11.16
CA ALA A 22 -11.49 -3.25 10.20
C ALA A 22 -10.05 -3.04 9.70
N SER A 23 -9.06 -3.16 10.58
CA SER A 23 -7.62 -3.06 10.25
C SER A 23 -7.18 -4.15 9.29
N HIS A 24 -7.57 -5.41 9.53
CA HIS A 24 -7.25 -6.53 8.66
C HIS A 24 -7.82 -6.35 7.24
N ARG A 25 -9.06 -5.84 7.13
CA ARG A 25 -9.68 -5.60 5.82
C ARG A 25 -8.93 -4.55 5.01
N ALA A 26 -8.47 -3.47 5.64
CA ALA A 26 -7.68 -2.45 4.97
C ALA A 26 -6.33 -3.01 4.49
N LEU A 27 -5.67 -3.83 5.30
CA LEU A 27 -4.43 -4.51 4.92
C LEU A 27 -4.62 -5.41 3.70
N TYR A 28 -5.67 -6.24 3.67
CA TYR A 28 -5.94 -7.11 2.53
C TYR A 28 -6.22 -6.32 1.24
N LEU A 29 -6.93 -5.19 1.34
CA LEU A 29 -7.17 -4.32 0.19
C LEU A 29 -5.85 -3.69 -0.32
N ARG A 30 -4.98 -3.23 0.58
CA ARG A 30 -3.66 -2.68 0.22
C ARG A 30 -2.78 -3.72 -0.48
N ILE A 31 -2.78 -4.96 0.01
CA ILE A 31 -2.07 -6.08 -0.64
C ILE A 31 -2.68 -6.39 -2.00
N GLY A 32 -4.01 -6.42 -2.11
CA GLY A 32 -4.71 -6.65 -3.38
C GLY A 32 -4.39 -5.60 -4.43
N VAL A 33 -4.40 -4.31 -4.05
CA VAL A 33 -4.02 -3.19 -4.94
C VAL A 33 -2.56 -3.30 -5.35
N ALA A 34 -1.65 -3.57 -4.40
CA ALA A 34 -0.23 -3.71 -4.69
C ALA A 34 0.05 -4.88 -5.64
N GLY A 35 -0.55 -6.04 -5.40
CA GLY A 35 -0.40 -7.24 -6.25
C GLY A 35 -0.97 -7.03 -7.65
N PHE A 36 -2.15 -6.39 -7.75
CA PHE A 36 -2.76 -6.06 -9.03
C PHE A 36 -1.86 -5.12 -9.85
N SER A 37 -1.44 -4.00 -9.27
CA SER A 37 -0.55 -3.07 -9.97
C SER A 37 0.79 -3.71 -10.33
N PHE A 38 1.38 -4.48 -9.42
CA PHE A 38 2.65 -5.19 -9.67
C PHE A 38 2.55 -6.13 -10.87
N GLY A 39 1.50 -6.96 -10.94
CA GLY A 39 1.29 -7.87 -12.06
C GLY A 39 1.10 -7.13 -13.39
N ASN A 40 0.33 -6.05 -13.40
CA ASN A 40 0.12 -5.25 -14.60
C ASN A 40 1.40 -4.53 -15.04
N ILE A 41 2.16 -3.95 -14.13
CA ILE A 41 3.44 -3.28 -14.43
C ILE A 41 4.43 -4.28 -15.05
N MET A 42 4.55 -5.47 -14.46
CA MET A 42 5.38 -6.54 -15.02
C MET A 42 4.94 -6.95 -16.42
N LEU A 43 3.64 -7.14 -16.65
CA LEU A 43 3.10 -7.53 -17.96
C LEU A 43 3.32 -6.44 -19.01
N LEU A 44 3.09 -5.17 -18.68
CA LEU A 44 3.28 -4.04 -19.59
C LEU A 44 4.75 -3.80 -19.94
N SER A 45 5.66 -4.13 -19.02
CA SER A 45 7.10 -4.00 -19.21
C SER A 45 7.70 -5.22 -19.93
N PHE A 46 6.96 -6.33 -20.04
CA PHE A 46 7.44 -7.58 -20.63
C PHE A 46 7.86 -7.47 -22.11
N PRO A 47 7.09 -6.79 -23.00
CA PRO A 47 7.49 -6.65 -24.41
C PRO A 47 8.81 -5.89 -24.59
N GLU A 48 9.10 -4.93 -23.71
CA GLU A 48 10.35 -4.17 -23.73
C GLU A 48 11.56 -5.07 -23.42
N TYR A 49 11.42 -6.04 -22.52
CA TYR A 49 12.49 -7.01 -22.23
C TYR A 49 12.80 -7.94 -23.40
N LEU A 50 11.81 -8.27 -24.23
CA LEU A 50 12.00 -9.22 -25.34
C LEU A 50 12.56 -8.58 -26.61
N SER A 51 12.61 -7.23 -26.70
CA SER A 51 13.09 -6.50 -27.89
C SER A 51 12.42 -6.96 -29.20
N ILE A 52 11.15 -7.39 -29.14
CA ILE A 52 10.40 -7.89 -30.30
C ILE A 52 9.73 -6.70 -30.99
N GLY A 53 10.20 -6.35 -32.19
CA GLY A 53 9.55 -5.33 -33.04
C GLY A 53 9.82 -3.89 -32.60
N ASP A 54 11.10 -3.55 -32.45
CA ASP A 54 11.61 -2.26 -31.95
C ASP A 54 10.96 -1.02 -32.58
N ASP A 55 10.66 -1.03 -33.88
CA ASP A 55 10.10 0.15 -34.55
C ASP A 55 8.67 0.50 -34.08
N LEU A 56 7.81 -0.51 -33.88
CA LEU A 56 6.46 -0.30 -33.35
C LEU A 56 6.54 -0.05 -31.84
N LEU A 57 7.35 -0.84 -31.14
CA LEU A 57 7.47 -0.78 -29.68
C LEU A 57 8.02 0.58 -29.22
N ALA A 58 8.96 1.17 -29.97
CA ALA A 58 9.50 2.50 -29.69
C ALA A 58 8.41 3.58 -29.65
N SER A 59 7.41 3.51 -30.54
CA SER A 59 6.28 4.45 -30.53
C SER A 59 5.36 4.26 -29.33
N PHE A 60 5.19 3.02 -28.85
CA PHE A 60 4.33 2.70 -27.70
C PHE A 60 5.05 2.75 -26.35
N ARG A 61 6.38 2.84 -26.33
CA ARG A 61 7.20 2.88 -25.12
C ARG A 61 6.75 3.99 -24.16
N SER A 62 6.48 5.18 -24.69
CA SER A 62 5.97 6.30 -23.90
C SER A 62 4.57 6.03 -23.33
N PHE A 63 3.70 5.37 -24.11
CA PHE A 63 2.36 4.99 -23.67
C PHE A 63 2.42 3.98 -22.51
N PHE A 64 3.22 2.92 -22.65
CA PHE A 64 3.42 1.94 -21.57
C PHE A 64 4.08 2.55 -20.34
N GLY A 65 5.04 3.47 -20.51
CA GLY A 65 5.66 4.21 -19.41
C GLY A 65 4.65 5.02 -18.61
N ILE A 66 3.76 5.76 -19.29
CA ILE A 66 2.70 6.53 -18.63
C ILE A 66 1.74 5.60 -17.89
N LEU A 67 1.38 4.47 -18.49
CA LEU A 67 0.49 3.48 -17.87
C LEU A 67 1.12 2.84 -16.63
N ASN A 68 2.41 2.55 -16.68
CA ASN A 68 3.20 2.09 -15.54
C ASN A 68 3.20 3.11 -14.40
N ILE A 69 3.45 4.40 -14.69
CA ILE A 69 3.39 5.47 -13.68
C ILE A 69 1.99 5.57 -13.07
N LEU A 70 0.95 5.48 -13.90
CA LEU A 70 -0.44 5.53 -13.45
C LEU A 70 -0.77 4.38 -12.48
N LEU A 71 -0.23 3.19 -12.73
CA LEU A 71 -0.40 2.02 -11.86
C LEU A 71 0.48 2.07 -10.60
N ALA A 72 1.64 2.70 -10.68
CA ALA A 72 2.56 2.87 -9.54
C ALA A 72 2.04 3.92 -8.54
N LEU A 73 1.36 4.97 -9.00
CA LEU A 73 0.77 6.03 -8.19
C LEU A 73 -0.12 5.52 -7.04
N PRO A 74 -1.16 4.69 -7.26
CA PRO A 74 -1.98 4.17 -6.19
C PRO A 74 -1.20 3.25 -5.24
N VAL A 75 -0.19 2.51 -5.73
CA VAL A 75 0.66 1.68 -4.87
C VAL A 75 1.47 2.55 -3.92
N LEU A 76 2.10 3.61 -4.44
CA LEU A 76 2.91 4.55 -3.67
C LEU A 76 2.06 5.31 -2.64
N LEU A 77 0.88 5.80 -3.05
CA LEU A 77 0.04 6.64 -2.18
C LEU A 77 -0.81 5.84 -1.19
N TYR A 78 -1.30 4.65 -1.55
CA TYR A 78 -2.24 3.88 -0.73
C TYR A 78 -1.58 2.69 -0.02
N SER A 79 -0.80 1.89 -0.75
CA SER A 79 -0.19 0.68 -0.18
C SER A 79 1.08 1.00 0.61
N ALA A 80 1.90 1.95 0.16
CA ALA A 80 3.14 2.32 0.84
C ALA A 80 2.97 3.33 1.99
N SER A 81 1.77 3.91 2.17
CA SER A 81 1.53 5.00 3.11
C SER A 81 1.89 4.66 4.57
N GLU A 82 1.63 3.43 5.01
CA GLU A 82 1.95 2.97 6.37
C GLU A 82 3.46 2.91 6.60
N TYR A 83 4.20 2.39 5.61
CA TYR A 83 5.66 2.29 5.68
C TYR A 83 6.30 3.68 5.72
N LEU A 84 5.85 4.59 4.84
CA LEU A 84 6.30 5.98 4.80
C LEU A 84 6.04 6.70 6.14
N LEU A 85 4.86 6.50 6.72
CA LEU A 85 4.49 7.12 8.00
C LEU A 85 5.29 6.52 9.17
N SER A 86 5.49 5.20 9.20
CA SER A 86 6.31 4.51 10.20
C SER A 86 7.78 4.96 10.11
N ALA A 87 8.33 5.03 8.90
CA ALA A 87 9.68 5.52 8.65
C ALA A 87 9.87 6.97 9.11
N TRP A 88 8.92 7.85 8.80
CA TRP A 88 8.93 9.24 9.25
C TRP A 88 8.93 9.37 10.78
N ARG A 89 8.08 8.58 11.45
CA ARG A 89 8.03 8.54 12.92
C ARG A 89 9.34 8.01 13.51
N GLY A 90 9.88 6.91 12.97
CA GLY A 90 11.16 6.36 13.41
C GLY A 90 12.30 7.37 13.29
N LEU A 91 12.38 8.05 12.15
CA LEU A 91 13.37 9.10 11.93
C LEU A 91 13.22 10.26 12.94
N ARG A 92 11.99 10.68 13.23
CA ARG A 92 11.71 11.71 14.24
C ARG A 92 12.12 11.28 15.65
N HIS A 93 11.98 10.01 15.99
CA HIS A 93 12.37 9.45 17.29
C HIS A 93 13.84 9.01 17.36
N ARG A 94 14.64 9.26 16.30
CA ARG A 94 16.03 8.79 16.17
C ARG A 94 16.19 7.27 16.29
N THR A 95 15.14 6.52 15.95
CA THR A 95 15.14 5.05 15.93
C THR A 95 15.04 4.57 14.48
N VAL A 96 15.99 3.74 14.04
CA VAL A 96 15.97 3.18 12.69
C VAL A 96 15.10 1.92 12.70
N ASN A 97 13.90 2.04 12.12
CA ASN A 97 13.01 0.91 11.89
C ASN A 97 13.30 0.27 10.52
N ILE A 98 12.90 -0.99 10.33
CA ILE A 98 13.02 -1.68 9.03
C ILE A 98 12.31 -0.92 7.89
N ASP A 99 11.30 -0.13 8.23
CA ASP A 99 10.53 0.68 7.28
C ASP A 99 11.32 1.86 6.71
N VAL A 100 12.41 2.29 7.36
CA VAL A 100 13.24 3.43 6.92
C VAL A 100 13.97 3.13 5.61
N PRO A 101 14.81 2.07 5.50
CA PRO A 101 15.43 1.71 4.23
C PRO A 101 14.41 1.30 3.18
N LEU A 102 13.30 0.67 3.57
CA LEU A 102 12.22 0.30 2.66
C LEU A 102 11.58 1.53 2.02
N SER A 103 11.21 2.53 2.82
CA SER A 103 10.58 3.76 2.32
C SER A 103 11.55 4.59 1.46
N LEU A 104 12.85 4.55 1.76
CA LEU A 104 13.88 5.15 0.91
C LEU A 104 14.02 4.48 -0.45
N GLY A 105 13.77 3.17 -0.54
CA GLY A 105 13.79 2.46 -1.83
C GLY A 105 12.53 2.68 -2.68
N ILE A 106 11.42 3.07 -2.05
CA ILE A 106 10.15 3.37 -2.74
C ILE A 106 10.16 4.78 -3.34
N LEU A 107 10.87 5.72 -2.73
CA LEU A 107 11.01 7.12 -3.16
C LEU A 107 12.13 7.29 -4.18
#